data_AF-A0A4V2J9U0-F1
#
_entry.id   AF-A0A4V2J9U0-F1
#
_cell.length_a   1.000
_cell.length_b   1.000
_cell.length_c   1.000
_cell.angle_alpha   90.00
_cell.angle_beta   90.00
_cell.angle_gamma   90.00
#
_symmetry.space_group_name_H-M   'P 1'
#
loop_
_entity.id
_entity.type
_entity.pdbx_description
1 polymer ?
#
loop_
_entity_poly.entity_id
_entity_poly.type
_entity_poly.pdbx_seq_one_letter_code
_entity_poly.pdbx_strand_id
1 'polypeptide(L)'
;MANIFLLFSLRRLISLRSQKNVKKKLFDAAFWIAIATLCYSWAALFFLLIPIAIFLYTDNKLRNWLIPITALIAVMLIAFSVCFFLKYDLIAHILNGFQMSFDFSVYNTVQFLVVLTVLLSFGFWSLLFYIKNINFQKKALRPAFYIIIWTTVLSFCLLIIAPKKTGGEFLFMFAPLSIIISTYIEIIREKWFKEVFFSILLLVPVVLLFL
;
A
#
# COMPACT_ATOMS: atom_id res chain seq x y z
N MET A 1 -12.05 -4.10 -0.31
CA MET A 1 -11.78 -4.50 -1.72
C MET A 1 -10.58 -3.77 -2.34
N ALA A 2 -10.44 -2.45 -2.19
CA ALA A 2 -9.31 -1.68 -2.74
C ALA A 2 -7.91 -2.27 -2.41
N ASN A 3 -7.71 -2.78 -1.20
CA ASN A 3 -6.44 -3.39 -0.75
C ASN A 3 -5.94 -4.52 -1.67
N ILE A 4 -6.85 -5.36 -2.17
CA ILE A 4 -6.49 -6.50 -3.03
C ILE A 4 -5.96 -5.99 -4.37
N PHE A 5 -6.60 -4.98 -4.94
CA PHE A 5 -6.13 -4.36 -6.18
C PHE A 5 -4.78 -3.65 -5.99
N LEU A 6 -4.57 -3.00 -4.84
CA LEU A 6 -3.26 -2.43 -4.51
C LEU A 6 -2.18 -3.49 -4.36
N LEU A 7 -2.48 -4.67 -3.80
CA LEU A 7 -1.55 -5.80 -3.75
C LEU A 7 -1.15 -6.27 -5.16
N PHE A 8 -2.11 -6.35 -6.10
CA PHE A 8 -1.81 -6.68 -7.49
C PHE A 8 -0.93 -5.64 -8.17
N SER A 9 -1.21 -4.35 -7.93
CA SER A 9 -0.37 -3.27 -8.41
C SER A 9 1.05 -3.36 -7.85
N LEU A 10 1.19 -3.51 -6.53
CA LEU A 10 2.47 -3.63 -5.84
C LEU A 10 3.30 -4.81 -6.39
N ARG A 11 2.67 -5.97 -6.59
CA ARG A 11 3.32 -7.14 -7.22
C ARG A 11 3.85 -6.79 -8.61
N ARG A 12 3.07 -6.08 -9.43
CA ARG A 12 3.48 -5.65 -10.78
C ARG A 12 4.65 -4.67 -10.72
N LEU A 13 4.62 -3.69 -9.83
CA LEU A 13 5.70 -2.73 -9.63
C LEU A 13 7.01 -3.41 -9.18
N ILE A 14 6.95 -4.31 -8.20
CA ILE A 14 8.14 -5.06 -7.74
C ILE A 14 8.70 -5.95 -8.87
N SER A 15 7.84 -6.51 -9.71
CA SER A 15 8.27 -7.35 -10.83
C SER A 15 9.01 -6.60 -11.94
N LEU A 16 9.01 -5.25 -11.95
CA LEU A 16 9.77 -4.43 -12.90
C LEU A 16 11.28 -4.70 -12.83
N ARG A 17 11.75 -5.20 -11.69
CA ARG A 17 13.13 -5.69 -11.49
C ARG A 17 13.66 -6.55 -12.62
N SER A 18 12.83 -7.42 -13.21
CA SER A 18 13.31 -8.33 -14.25
C SER A 18 13.53 -7.66 -15.62
N GLN A 19 13.17 -6.38 -15.78
CA GLN A 19 13.26 -5.60 -17.02
C GLN A 19 12.53 -6.19 -18.24
N LYS A 20 11.82 -7.30 -18.05
CA LYS A 20 10.95 -7.91 -19.07
C LYS A 20 9.59 -7.22 -19.06
N ASN A 21 9.08 -6.89 -20.25
CA ASN A 21 7.73 -6.34 -20.44
C ASN A 21 7.39 -5.12 -19.56
N VAL A 22 8.36 -4.20 -19.39
CA VAL A 22 8.24 -3.00 -18.53
C VAL A 22 6.96 -2.23 -18.82
N LYS A 23 6.66 -1.97 -20.10
CA LYS A 23 5.45 -1.25 -20.52
C LYS A 23 4.16 -1.90 -20.03
N LYS A 24 4.03 -3.21 -20.22
CA LYS A 24 2.84 -3.97 -19.78
C LYS A 24 2.69 -3.95 -18.27
N LYS A 25 3.79 -4.06 -17.53
CA LYS A 25 3.77 -4.02 -16.06
C LYS A 25 3.37 -2.64 -15.52
N LEU A 26 3.87 -1.56 -16.12
CA LEU A 26 3.47 -0.20 -15.75
C LEU A 26 1.98 0.05 -16.04
N PHE A 27 1.50 -0.40 -17.20
CA PHE A 27 0.08 -0.34 -17.53
C PHE A 27 -0.76 -1.13 -16.52
N ASP A 28 -0.43 -2.40 -16.27
CA ASP A 28 -1.15 -3.24 -15.30
C ASP A 28 -1.15 -2.62 -13.90
N ALA A 29 -0.01 -2.07 -13.44
CA ALA A 29 0.07 -1.44 -12.12
C ALA A 29 -0.84 -0.21 -12.00
N ALA A 30 -0.83 0.66 -13.01
CA ALA A 30 -1.69 1.84 -13.09
C ALA A 30 -3.17 1.46 -13.18
N PHE A 31 -3.49 0.43 -13.98
CA PHE A 31 -4.83 -0.11 -14.15
C PHE A 31 -5.40 -0.61 -12.81
N TRP A 32 -4.63 -1.37 -12.04
CA TRP A 32 -5.07 -1.85 -10.73
C TRP A 32 -5.24 -0.74 -9.69
N ILE A 33 -4.38 0.30 -9.69
CA ILE A 33 -4.56 1.46 -8.80
C ILE A 33 -5.79 2.27 -9.19
N ALA A 34 -6.07 2.43 -10.49
CA ALA A 34 -7.28 3.10 -10.96
C ALA A 34 -8.55 2.39 -10.47
N ILE A 35 -8.60 1.06 -10.57
CA ILE A 35 -9.72 0.27 -10.03
C ILE A 35 -9.80 0.41 -8.51
N ALA A 36 -8.67 0.35 -7.80
CA ALA A 36 -8.65 0.57 -6.35
C ALA A 36 -9.23 1.93 -5.95
N THR A 37 -8.96 2.96 -6.75
CA THR A 37 -9.45 4.34 -6.58
C THR A 37 -10.97 4.42 -6.74
N LEU A 38 -11.55 3.69 -7.69
CA LEU A 38 -13.01 3.62 -7.83
C LEU A 38 -13.69 2.97 -6.61
N CYS A 39 -13.05 1.97 -6.00
CA CYS A 39 -13.55 1.33 -4.79
C CYS A 39 -13.34 2.19 -3.53
N TYR A 40 -12.26 2.97 -3.48
CA TYR A 40 -11.93 3.86 -2.37
C TYR A 40 -11.09 5.02 -2.89
N SER A 41 -11.67 6.21 -2.97
CA SER A 41 -11.09 7.36 -3.69
C SER A 41 -9.67 7.72 -3.22
N TRP A 42 -9.39 7.63 -1.92
CA TRP A 42 -8.06 7.91 -1.37
C TRP A 42 -6.98 6.88 -1.74
N ALA A 43 -7.34 5.72 -2.30
CA ALA A 43 -6.37 4.82 -2.92
C ALA A 43 -5.66 5.45 -4.12
N ALA A 44 -6.16 6.58 -4.65
CA ALA A 44 -5.47 7.39 -5.64
C ALA A 44 -4.06 7.81 -5.22
N LEU A 45 -3.76 7.94 -3.91
CA LEU A 45 -2.42 8.25 -3.43
C LEU A 45 -1.36 7.26 -3.94
N PHE A 46 -1.73 6.00 -4.12
CA PHE A 46 -0.81 4.96 -4.58
C PHE A 46 -0.36 5.16 -6.04
N PHE A 47 -1.00 6.05 -6.81
CA PHE A 47 -0.48 6.46 -8.12
C PHE A 47 0.92 7.08 -8.02
N LEU A 48 1.29 7.69 -6.87
CA LEU A 48 2.63 8.21 -6.62
C LEU A 48 3.71 7.12 -6.67
N LEU A 49 3.36 5.85 -6.45
CA LEU A 49 4.31 4.73 -6.57
C LEU A 49 4.78 4.50 -8.00
N ILE A 50 4.00 4.89 -8.99
CA ILE A 50 4.31 4.65 -10.39
C ILE A 50 5.48 5.51 -10.88
N PRO A 51 5.49 6.86 -10.72
CA PRO A 51 6.66 7.66 -11.06
C PRO A 51 7.88 7.25 -10.24
N ILE A 52 7.71 6.89 -8.96
CA ILE A 52 8.79 6.34 -8.13
C ILE A 52 9.36 5.05 -8.76
N ALA A 53 8.50 4.14 -9.22
CA ALA A 53 8.93 2.91 -9.87
C ALA A 53 9.62 3.17 -11.22
N ILE A 54 9.13 4.12 -12.02
CA ILE A 54 9.76 4.52 -13.29
C ILE A 54 11.17 5.05 -13.02
N PHE A 55 11.33 5.92 -12.01
CA PHE A 55 12.62 6.48 -11.61
C PHE A 55 13.60 5.41 -11.10
N LEU A 56 13.12 4.45 -10.30
CA LEU A 56 13.96 3.43 -9.70
C LEU A 56 14.35 2.29 -10.66
N TYR A 57 13.50 1.96 -11.64
CA TYR A 57 13.69 0.77 -12.49
C TYR A 57 14.01 1.07 -13.95
N THR A 58 13.74 2.27 -14.48
CA THR A 58 13.83 2.50 -15.94
C THR A 58 14.74 3.68 -16.27
N ASP A 59 15.20 3.75 -17.52
CA ASP A 59 16.05 4.84 -18.03
C ASP A 59 15.32 6.20 -18.16
N ASN A 60 14.25 6.45 -17.39
CA ASN A 60 13.45 7.69 -17.43
C ASN A 60 12.93 8.12 -18.82
N LYS A 61 12.81 7.19 -19.77
CA LYS A 61 12.28 7.49 -21.11
C LYS A 61 10.84 8.03 -21.01
N LEU A 62 10.55 9.16 -21.65
CA LEU A 62 9.22 9.81 -21.66
C LEU A 62 8.07 8.85 -22.02
N ARG A 63 8.33 7.88 -22.90
CA ARG A 63 7.34 6.85 -23.27
C ARG A 63 6.82 6.06 -22.06
N ASN A 64 7.63 5.84 -21.03
CA ASN A 64 7.21 5.10 -19.84
C ASN A 64 6.27 5.94 -18.94
N TRP A 65 6.38 7.27 -18.99
CA TRP A 65 5.54 8.19 -18.23
C TRP A 65 4.13 8.32 -18.80
N LEU A 66 3.94 8.10 -20.11
CA LEU A 66 2.64 8.16 -20.77
C LEU A 66 1.78 6.91 -20.52
N ILE A 67 2.40 5.75 -20.27
CA ILE A 67 1.69 4.47 -20.14
C ILE A 67 0.72 4.42 -18.94
N PRO A 68 1.07 4.92 -17.75
CA PRO A 68 0.13 4.96 -16.63
C PRO A 68 -1.11 5.81 -16.92
N ILE A 69 -0.94 6.89 -17.69
CA ILE A 69 -2.05 7.78 -18.09
C ILE A 69 -3.03 7.04 -19.00
N THR A 70 -2.53 6.25 -19.96
CA THR A 70 -3.42 5.48 -20.84
C THR A 70 -4.20 4.40 -20.07
N ALA A 71 -3.60 3.80 -19.05
CA ALA A 71 -4.30 2.85 -18.17
C ALA A 71 -5.41 3.51 -17.36
N LEU A 72 -5.16 4.71 -16.82
CA LEU A 72 -6.15 5.48 -16.08
C LEU A 72 -7.33 5.85 -16.98
N ILE A 73 -7.06 6.35 -18.20
CA ILE A 73 -8.09 6.68 -19.19
C ILE A 73 -8.92 5.44 -19.52
N ALA A 74 -8.29 4.28 -19.73
CA ALA A 74 -9.00 3.04 -20.04
C ALA A 74 -9.98 2.65 -18.92
N VAL A 75 -9.54 2.69 -17.65
CA VAL A 75 -10.42 2.37 -16.50
C VAL A 75 -11.54 3.38 -16.35
N MET A 76 -11.24 4.68 -16.52
CA MET A 76 -12.26 5.73 -16.43
C MET A 76 -13.32 5.59 -17.53
N LEU A 77 -12.93 5.30 -18.79
CA LEU A 77 -13.89 5.09 -19.88
C LEU A 77 -14.81 3.90 -19.62
N ILE A 78 -14.26 2.79 -19.12
CA ILE A 78 -15.05 1.61 -18.74
C ILE A 78 -16.00 1.97 -17.59
N ALA A 79 -15.51 2.64 -16.56
CA ALA A 79 -16.32 3.04 -15.41
C ALA A 79 -17.47 3.99 -15.80
N PHE A 80 -17.18 5.00 -16.63
CA PHE A 80 -18.20 5.90 -17.16
C PHE A 80 -19.25 5.16 -17.98
N SER A 81 -18.82 4.23 -18.85
CA SER A 81 -19.74 3.44 -19.66
C SER A 81 -20.69 2.61 -18.79
N VAL A 82 -20.15 1.90 -17.78
CA VAL A 82 -20.96 1.10 -16.84
C VAL A 82 -21.91 1.96 -16.02
N CYS A 83 -21.44 3.09 -15.48
CA CYS A 83 -22.26 4.00 -14.67
C CYS A 83 -23.36 4.66 -15.49
N PHE A 84 -23.09 4.98 -16.76
CA PHE A 84 -24.10 5.51 -17.69
C PHE A 84 -25.27 4.52 -17.87
N PHE A 85 -24.98 3.23 -18.10
CA PHE A 85 -26.02 2.20 -18.19
C PHE A 85 -26.81 2.02 -16.88
N LEU A 86 -26.13 2.13 -15.74
CA LEU A 86 -26.75 2.00 -14.42
C LEU A 86 -27.43 3.28 -13.91
N LYS A 87 -27.38 4.38 -14.68
CA LYS A 87 -27.84 5.72 -14.28
C LYS A 87 -27.22 6.19 -12.94
N TYR A 88 -25.97 5.83 -12.73
CA TYR A 88 -25.21 6.19 -11.53
C TYR A 88 -24.30 7.40 -11.81
N ASP A 89 -24.29 8.38 -10.91
CA ASP A 89 -23.42 9.55 -11.04
C ASP A 89 -22.01 9.26 -10.51
N LEU A 90 -21.13 8.86 -11.42
CA LEU A 90 -19.73 8.58 -11.11
C LEU A 90 -18.97 9.84 -10.64
N ILE A 91 -19.30 11.01 -11.18
CA ILE A 91 -18.59 12.26 -10.86
C ILE A 91 -18.88 12.64 -9.41
N ALA A 92 -20.15 12.60 -9.01
CA ALA A 92 -20.56 12.84 -7.63
C ALA A 92 -19.90 11.84 -6.66
N HIS A 93 -19.83 10.55 -7.02
CA HIS A 93 -19.17 9.52 -6.20
C HIS A 93 -17.69 9.82 -5.97
N ILE A 94 -16.96 10.18 -7.02
CA ILE A 94 -15.53 10.48 -6.93
C ILE A 94 -15.31 11.73 -6.07
N LEU A 95 -16.04 12.82 -6.35
CA LEU A 95 -15.90 14.09 -5.63
C LEU A 95 -16.22 13.94 -4.14
N ASN A 96 -17.31 13.25 -3.80
CA ASN A 96 -17.68 13.01 -2.41
C ASN A 96 -16.71 12.06 -1.70
N GLY A 97 -16.05 11.16 -2.43
CA GLY A 97 -15.08 10.25 -1.86
C GLY A 97 -13.74 10.89 -1.46
N PHE A 98 -13.42 12.09 -1.96
CA PHE A 98 -12.18 12.82 -1.62
C PHE A 98 -12.30 13.74 -0.41
N GLN A 99 -13.35 13.58 0.41
CA GLN A 99 -13.44 14.28 1.69
C GLN A 99 -12.31 13.84 2.63
N MET A 100 -11.87 14.75 3.50
CA MET A 100 -10.87 14.48 4.53
C MET A 100 -11.50 14.63 5.92
N SER A 101 -11.11 13.76 6.84
CA SER A 101 -11.45 13.91 8.26
C SER A 101 -10.21 13.73 9.12
N PHE A 102 -10.06 14.60 10.10
CA PHE A 102 -9.01 14.53 11.12
C PHE A 102 -9.58 14.23 12.50
N ASP A 103 -10.80 13.70 12.56
CA ASP A 103 -11.37 13.19 13.80
C ASP A 103 -10.83 11.78 14.06
N PHE A 104 -10.12 11.63 15.17
CA PHE A 104 -9.53 10.37 15.62
C PHE A 104 -10.26 9.78 16.83
N SER A 105 -11.40 10.34 17.23
CA SER A 105 -12.20 9.90 18.36
C SER A 105 -12.54 8.40 18.31
N VAL A 106 -12.82 7.87 17.12
CA VAL A 106 -13.11 6.44 16.89
C VAL A 106 -11.94 5.54 17.30
N TYR A 107 -10.70 6.00 17.18
CA TYR A 107 -9.52 5.22 17.56
C TYR A 107 -9.26 5.21 19.07
N ASN A 108 -10.02 5.97 19.86
CA ASN A 108 -9.87 6.02 21.31
C ASN A 108 -10.55 4.84 22.04
N THR A 109 -10.69 3.70 21.37
CA THR A 109 -11.10 2.45 22.01
C THR A 109 -9.89 1.60 22.33
N VAL A 110 -9.96 0.79 23.38
CA VAL A 110 -8.85 -0.07 23.81
C VAL A 110 -8.37 -0.97 22.67
N GLN A 111 -9.30 -1.53 21.89
CA GLN A 111 -8.98 -2.38 20.75
C GLN A 111 -8.14 -1.65 19.70
N PHE A 112 -8.56 -0.46 19.26
CA PHE A 112 -7.82 0.30 18.25
C PHE A 112 -6.49 0.84 18.78
N LEU A 113 -6.43 1.25 20.05
CA LEU A 113 -5.18 1.69 20.68
C LEU A 113 -4.16 0.55 20.72
N VAL A 114 -4.55 -0.66 21.11
CA VAL A 114 -3.65 -1.82 21.13
C VAL A 114 -3.18 -2.16 19.71
N VAL A 115 -4.08 -2.23 18.72
CA VAL A 115 -3.70 -2.51 17.33
C VAL A 115 -2.73 -1.46 16.80
N LEU A 116 -3.03 -0.18 17.02
CA LEU A 116 -2.24 0.92 16.52
C LEU A 116 -0.85 0.97 17.19
N THR A 117 -0.79 0.80 18.51
CA THR A 117 0.48 0.78 19.24
C THR A 117 1.36 -0.39 18.84
N VAL A 118 0.80 -1.59 18.68
CA VAL A 118 1.56 -2.77 18.21
C VAL A 118 2.04 -2.56 16.78
N LEU A 119 1.16 -2.18 15.85
CA LEU A 119 1.55 -1.96 14.45
C LEU A 119 2.58 -0.83 14.31
N LEU A 120 2.44 0.27 15.04
CA LEU A 120 3.38 1.39 14.99
C LEU A 120 4.72 1.03 15.62
N SER A 121 4.74 0.46 16.81
CA SER A 121 5.99 0.16 17.51
C SER A 121 6.80 -0.92 16.78
N PHE A 122 6.17 -2.06 16.47
CA PHE A 122 6.82 -3.15 15.73
C PHE A 122 7.14 -2.73 14.30
N GLY A 123 6.23 -2.01 13.64
CA GLY A 123 6.42 -1.48 12.29
C GLY A 123 7.58 -0.48 12.22
N PHE A 124 7.64 0.48 13.14
CA PHE A 124 8.72 1.47 13.19
C PHE A 124 10.06 0.81 13.50
N TRP A 125 10.10 -0.08 14.50
CA TRP A 125 11.32 -0.80 14.86
C TRP A 125 11.84 -1.62 13.68
N SER A 126 10.98 -2.45 13.07
CA SER A 126 11.35 -3.26 11.91
C SER A 126 11.73 -2.40 10.70
N LEU A 127 11.10 -1.25 10.49
CA LEU A 127 11.44 -0.31 9.41
C LEU A 127 12.88 0.21 9.52
N LEU A 128 13.37 0.52 10.73
CA LEU A 128 14.76 0.98 10.93
C LEU A 128 15.77 -0.08 10.48
N PHE A 129 15.55 -1.34 10.88
CA PHE A 129 16.39 -2.45 10.46
C PHE A 129 16.24 -2.77 8.97
N TYR A 130 15.03 -2.64 8.45
CA TYR A 130 14.75 -2.83 7.03
C TYR A 130 15.53 -1.85 6.16
N ILE A 131 15.55 -0.56 6.52
CA ILE A 131 16.33 0.48 5.83
C ILE A 131 17.83 0.17 5.92
N LYS A 132 18.33 -0.19 7.11
CA LYS A 132 19.74 -0.57 7.29
C LYS A 132 20.12 -1.78 6.42
N ASN A 133 19.21 -2.72 6.22
CA ASN A 133 19.44 -3.94 5.45
C ASN A 133 19.53 -3.70 3.93
N ILE A 134 18.97 -2.60 3.40
CA ILE A 134 18.93 -2.33 1.95
C ILE A 134 20.32 -2.37 1.30
N ASN A 135 21.32 -1.82 1.99
CA ASN A 135 22.67 -1.73 1.45
C ASN A 135 23.36 -3.10 1.33
N PHE A 136 22.97 -4.06 2.17
CA PHE A 136 23.49 -5.42 2.13
C PHE A 136 22.81 -6.29 1.06
N GLN A 137 21.69 -5.84 0.50
CA GLN A 137 20.98 -6.56 -0.55
C GLN A 137 21.59 -6.36 -1.93
N LYS A 138 21.43 -7.37 -2.79
CA LYS A 138 21.83 -7.33 -4.21
C LYS A 138 21.27 -6.06 -4.87
N LYS A 139 22.08 -5.35 -5.67
CA LYS A 139 21.69 -4.08 -6.32
C LYS A 139 20.33 -4.15 -7.03
N ALA A 140 20.04 -5.27 -7.71
CA ALA A 140 18.78 -5.49 -8.41
C ALA A 140 17.54 -5.55 -7.48
N LEU A 141 17.69 -5.89 -6.19
CA LEU A 141 16.60 -5.94 -5.21
C LEU A 141 16.31 -4.60 -4.55
N ARG A 142 17.30 -3.70 -4.47
CA ARG A 142 17.16 -2.42 -3.74
C ARG A 142 15.96 -1.57 -4.19
N PRO A 143 15.66 -1.44 -5.49
CA PRO A 143 14.45 -0.75 -5.93
C PRO A 143 13.14 -1.30 -5.33
N ALA A 144 13.04 -2.62 -5.13
CA ALA A 144 11.85 -3.22 -4.54
C ALA A 144 11.70 -2.83 -3.06
N PHE A 145 12.82 -2.76 -2.33
CA PHE A 145 12.84 -2.29 -0.95
C PHE A 145 12.36 -0.84 -0.83
N TYR A 146 12.82 0.04 -1.72
CA TYR A 146 12.36 1.43 -1.75
C TYR A 146 10.87 1.55 -2.08
N ILE A 147 10.34 0.75 -3.02
CA ILE A 147 8.90 0.70 -3.28
C ILE A 147 8.12 0.33 -2.02
N ILE A 148 8.56 -0.69 -1.28
CA ILE A 148 7.89 -1.11 -0.04
C ILE A 148 7.92 0.01 1.02
N ILE A 149 9.02 0.73 1.17
CA ILE A 149 9.08 1.90 2.07
C ILE A 149 8.06 2.96 1.65
N TRP A 150 8.07 3.35 0.37
CA TRP A 150 7.12 4.34 -0.14
C TRP A 150 5.66 3.88 0.00
N THR A 151 5.37 2.59 -0.20
CA THR A 151 4.02 2.05 0.04
C THR A 151 3.63 2.16 1.51
N THR A 152 4.58 1.98 2.44
CA THR A 152 4.33 2.14 3.88
C THR A 152 4.00 3.58 4.22
N VAL A 153 4.82 4.53 3.71
CA VAL A 153 4.60 5.98 3.91
C VAL A 153 3.23 6.41 3.36
N LEU A 154 2.88 6.00 2.14
CA LEU A 154 1.57 6.35 1.56
C LEU A 154 0.41 5.73 2.33
N SER A 155 0.57 4.52 2.86
CA SER A 155 -0.45 3.86 3.68
C SER A 155 -0.67 4.61 5.01
N PHE A 156 0.40 5.14 5.61
CA PHE A 156 0.31 6.03 6.77
C PHE A 156 -0.39 7.35 6.44
N CYS A 157 -0.05 7.98 5.32
CA CYS A 157 -0.73 9.20 4.88
C CYS A 157 -2.24 8.95 4.68
N LEU A 158 -2.61 7.81 4.08
CA LEU A 158 -4.01 7.42 3.89
C LEU A 158 -4.76 7.29 5.22
N LEU A 159 -4.16 6.67 6.24
CA LEU A 159 -4.74 6.54 7.58
C LEU A 159 -5.07 7.90 8.21
N ILE A 160 -4.20 8.89 8.00
CA ILE A 160 -4.37 10.24 8.55
C ILE A 160 -5.54 10.95 7.87
N ILE A 161 -5.60 10.93 6.54
CA ILE A 161 -6.55 11.74 5.75
C ILE A 161 -7.91 11.06 5.51
N ALA A 162 -8.05 9.77 5.81
CA ALA A 162 -9.27 9.01 5.52
C ALA A 162 -10.56 9.72 6.04
N PRO A 163 -11.63 9.83 5.24
CA PRO A 163 -12.85 10.57 5.61
C PRO A 163 -13.65 9.89 6.72
N LYS A 164 -13.60 8.56 6.78
CA LYS A 164 -14.29 7.77 7.81
C LYS A 164 -13.29 6.85 8.46
N LYS A 165 -13.01 7.07 9.74
CA LYS A 165 -12.16 6.20 10.54
C LYS A 165 -13.01 5.04 11.05
N THR A 166 -12.81 3.85 10.50
CA THR A 166 -13.58 2.63 10.84
C THR A 166 -12.67 1.45 11.19
N GLY A 167 -11.36 1.64 11.08
CA GLY A 167 -10.34 0.60 11.17
C GLY A 167 -10.02 -0.08 9.83
N GLY A 168 -10.89 0.04 8.82
CA GLY A 168 -10.65 -0.55 7.49
C GLY A 168 -9.43 0.03 6.77
N GLU A 169 -9.09 1.27 7.08
CA GLU A 169 -7.91 1.99 6.60
C GLU A 169 -6.59 1.35 7.07
N PHE A 170 -6.57 0.65 8.22
CA PHE A 170 -5.37 -0.06 8.66
C PHE A 170 -4.95 -1.16 7.69
N LEU A 171 -5.92 -1.76 6.97
CA LEU A 171 -5.68 -2.82 5.99
C LEU A 171 -4.73 -2.41 4.86
N PHE A 172 -4.64 -1.11 4.54
CA PHE A 172 -3.68 -0.62 3.55
C PHE A 172 -2.23 -0.74 4.04
N MET A 173 -2.01 -0.63 5.36
CA MET A 173 -0.69 -0.75 5.98
C MET A 173 -0.28 -2.21 6.24
N PHE A 174 -1.23 -3.14 6.35
CA PHE A 174 -0.93 -4.55 6.65
C PHE A 174 0.04 -5.16 5.64
N ALA A 175 -0.20 -4.94 4.34
CA ALA A 175 0.63 -5.50 3.28
C ALA A 175 2.10 -5.05 3.36
N PRO A 176 2.41 -3.74 3.34
CA PRO A 176 3.80 -3.31 3.41
C PRO A 176 4.46 -3.58 4.77
N LEU A 177 3.73 -3.44 5.89
CA LEU A 177 4.27 -3.76 7.21
C LEU A 177 4.57 -5.25 7.35
N SER A 178 3.72 -6.14 6.84
CA SER A 178 3.97 -7.58 6.88
C SER A 178 5.29 -7.94 6.18
N ILE A 179 5.61 -7.30 5.06
CA ILE A 179 6.87 -7.54 4.33
C ILE A 179 8.07 -7.02 5.12
N ILE A 180 7.96 -5.83 5.71
CA ILE A 180 9.03 -5.22 6.52
C ILE A 180 9.29 -6.07 7.78
N ILE A 181 8.23 -6.42 8.49
CA ILE A 181 8.27 -7.19 9.73
C ILE A 181 8.81 -8.60 9.46
N SER A 182 8.35 -9.29 8.40
CA SER A 182 8.87 -10.62 8.06
C SER A 182 10.36 -10.59 7.72
N THR A 183 10.80 -9.56 6.97
CA THR A 183 12.21 -9.36 6.65
C THR A 183 13.03 -9.11 7.92
N TYR A 184 12.48 -8.37 8.89
CA TYR A 184 13.14 -8.18 10.18
C TYR A 184 13.25 -9.50 10.98
N ILE A 185 12.18 -10.29 11.04
CA ILE A 185 12.16 -11.62 11.68
C ILE A 185 13.22 -12.56 11.08
N GLU A 186 13.52 -12.44 9.79
CA GLU A 186 14.60 -13.20 9.13
C GLU A 186 16.01 -12.74 9.54
N ILE A 187 16.18 -11.47 9.89
CA ILE A 187 17.48 -10.88 10.24
C ILE A 187 17.85 -11.14 11.72
N ILE A 188 16.87 -11.28 12.61
CA ILE A 188 17.09 -11.53 14.04
C ILE A 188 17.86 -12.84 14.22
N ARG A 189 19.02 -12.77 14.91
CA ARG A 189 19.85 -13.93 15.23
C ARG A 189 19.40 -14.66 16.50
N GLU A 190 18.96 -13.88 17.50
CA GLU A 190 18.52 -14.41 18.80
C GLU A 190 17.18 -15.13 18.69
N LYS A 191 17.19 -16.46 18.85
CA LYS A 191 16.00 -17.31 18.66
C LYS A 191 14.88 -16.95 19.63
N TRP A 192 15.19 -16.78 20.92
CA TRP A 192 14.21 -16.40 21.93
C TRP A 192 13.50 -15.08 21.61
N PHE A 193 14.26 -14.04 21.22
CA PHE A 193 13.66 -12.75 20.87
C PHE A 193 12.75 -12.85 19.64
N LYS A 194 13.17 -13.62 18.63
CA LYS A 194 12.38 -13.91 17.43
C LYS A 194 11.06 -14.61 17.76
N GLU A 195 11.10 -15.62 18.62
CA GLU A 195 9.91 -16.37 19.04
C GLU A 195 8.92 -15.49 19.82
N VAL A 196 9.41 -14.68 20.76
CA VAL A 196 8.58 -13.73 21.52
C VAL A 196 7.95 -12.70 20.58
N PHE A 197 8.74 -12.12 19.68
CA PHE A 197 8.28 -11.10 18.73
C PHE A 197 7.17 -11.65 17.81
N PHE A 198 7.34 -12.86 17.27
CA PHE A 198 6.32 -13.51 16.45
C PHE A 198 5.08 -13.91 17.26
N SER A 199 5.28 -14.42 18.47
CA SER A 199 4.18 -14.85 19.35
C SER A 199 3.26 -13.67 19.72
N ILE A 200 3.84 -12.49 20.02
CA ILE A 200 3.05 -11.27 20.30
C ILE A 200 2.19 -10.90 19.09
N LEU A 201 2.78 -10.87 17.88
CA LEU A 201 2.05 -10.53 16.66
C LEU A 201 0.90 -11.51 16.35
N LEU A 202 1.05 -12.78 16.72
CA LEU A 202 0.03 -13.81 16.52
C LEU A 202 -1.05 -13.78 17.61
N LEU A 203 -0.67 -13.56 18.87
CA LEU A 203 -1.59 -13.59 20.01
C LEU A 203 -2.42 -12.31 20.15
N VAL A 204 -1.87 -11.15 19.82
CA VAL A 204 -2.57 -9.86 19.98
C VAL A 204 -3.94 -9.85 19.27
N PRO A 205 -4.06 -10.24 17.98
CA PRO A 205 -5.36 -10.32 17.32
C PRO A 205 -6.33 -11.28 18.02
N VAL A 206 -5.83 -12.41 18.54
CA VAL A 206 -6.66 -13.42 19.23
C VAL A 206 -7.19 -12.87 20.55
N VAL A 207 -6.33 -12.24 21.35
CA VAL A 207 -6.73 -11.62 22.63
C VAL A 207 -7.76 -10.51 22.40
N LEU A 208 -7.57 -9.70 21.36
CA LEU A 208 -8.49 -8.62 21.01
C LEU A 208 -9.88 -9.08 20.57
N LEU A 209 -10.03 -10.33 20.10
CA LEU A 209 -11.35 -10.89 19.78
C LEU A 209 -12.19 -11.20 21.02
N PHE A 210 -11.55 -11.38 22.18
CA PHE A 210 -12.22 -11.68 23.45
C PHE A 210 -12.44 -10.44 24.32
N LEU A 211 -11.99 -9.27 23.87
CA LEU A 211 -12.11 -7.99 24.56
C LEU A 211 -13.27 -7.17 24.00
#